data_AF-A0A7R9KEZ3-F1
#
_entry.id   AF-A0A7R9KEZ3-F1
#
_cell.length_a   1.000
_cell.length_b   1.000
_cell.length_c   1.000
_cell.angle_alpha   90.00
_cell.angle_beta   90.00
_cell.angle_gamma   90.00
#
_symmetry.space_group_name_H-M   'P 1'
#
loop_
_entity.id
_entity.type
_entity.pdbx_description
1 polymer ?
#
loop_
_entity_poly.entity_id
_entity_poly.type
_entity_poly.pdbx_seq_one_letter_code
_entity_poly.pdbx_strand_id
1 'polypeptide(L)'
;KTFADWGVDMVKVDACFTPVHTLDKGFEDFSQTLNQTGRAMVYSCSWPYYQLHTSQVIPNWNLIADKCNIWRTYHDIHTNWKDILATIDFVGDNQEIFNRNVGPGRFNDPDMVCIQAFLLIGNEGLTVDQSRVQMGIWSIIAAPLFMSNDLRHIGREFKDILLNRDVIGVNQDRMARPGVRVFHNETLDIWLRPILPERKDTTGDQTSYAVAFVNRRTDSAISIGVRLQELGLKYKYLFRDLFDTENNVWEPKAMTGTDEIHVTIPSTGIRLFKAELDISSQSQDKQL
;
A
#
# COMPACT_ATOMS: atom_id res chain seq x y z
N LYS A 1 8.35 30.45 -2.54
CA LYS A 1 8.04 31.68 -1.78
C LYS A 1 6.53 31.86 -1.60
N THR A 2 5.74 32.10 -2.66
CA THR A 2 4.27 32.24 -2.56
C THR A 2 3.58 31.14 -1.74
N PHE A 3 3.87 29.86 -2.00
CA PHE A 3 3.31 28.75 -1.21
C PHE A 3 3.67 28.82 0.28
N ALA A 4 4.90 29.22 0.60
CA ALA A 4 5.33 29.38 1.99
C ALA A 4 4.66 30.58 2.66
N ASP A 5 4.52 31.69 1.95
CA ASP A 5 3.84 32.90 2.42
C ASP A 5 2.35 32.64 2.71
N TRP A 6 1.71 31.76 1.93
CA TRP A 6 0.33 31.30 2.15
C TRP A 6 0.21 30.23 3.25
N GLY A 7 1.32 29.70 3.76
CA GLY A 7 1.30 28.64 4.75
C GLY A 7 0.90 27.26 4.19
N VAL A 8 1.15 26.98 2.91
CA VAL A 8 0.90 25.64 2.30
C VAL A 8 1.76 24.57 2.98
N ASP A 9 1.23 23.37 3.20
CA ASP A 9 1.94 22.25 3.85
C ASP A 9 2.31 21.11 2.89
N MET A 10 1.74 21.09 1.69
CA MET A 10 2.02 20.08 0.67
C MET A 10 1.92 20.68 -0.72
N VAL A 11 2.85 20.34 -1.61
CA VAL A 11 2.83 20.74 -3.01
C VAL A 11 2.98 19.50 -3.88
N LYS A 12 2.00 19.26 -4.77
CA LYS A 12 2.11 18.33 -5.89
C LYS A 12 2.57 19.11 -7.13
N VAL A 13 3.67 18.69 -7.74
CA VAL A 13 4.15 19.28 -9.00
C VAL A 13 3.98 18.27 -10.12
N ASP A 14 3.20 18.70 -11.10
CA ASP A 14 2.97 17.98 -12.34
C ASP A 14 3.91 18.49 -13.45
N ALA A 15 4.12 17.71 -14.50
CA ALA A 15 5.07 18.05 -15.57
C ALA A 15 4.48 17.94 -16.99
N CYS A 16 3.16 18.10 -17.11
CA CYS A 16 2.52 18.27 -18.41
C CYS A 16 3.24 19.37 -19.22
N PHE A 17 3.35 19.18 -20.54
CA PHE A 17 3.97 20.14 -21.47
C PHE A 17 5.44 20.51 -21.18
N THR A 18 6.14 19.70 -20.39
CA THR A 18 7.56 19.90 -20.07
C THR A 18 8.44 18.92 -20.86
N PRO A 19 9.52 19.37 -21.54
CA PRO A 19 10.45 18.46 -22.19
C PRO A 19 11.12 17.51 -21.20
N VAL A 20 11.18 16.21 -21.50
CA VAL A 20 11.68 15.21 -20.55
C VAL A 20 13.12 15.47 -20.10
N HIS A 21 13.98 15.99 -20.98
CA HIS A 21 15.37 16.31 -20.64
C HIS A 21 15.53 17.46 -19.62
N THR A 22 14.46 18.22 -19.34
CA THR A 22 14.49 19.30 -18.32
C THR A 22 13.91 18.86 -16.98
N LEU A 23 13.28 17.67 -16.89
CA LEU A 23 12.58 17.24 -15.67
C LEU A 23 13.53 17.14 -14.48
N ASP A 24 14.69 16.51 -14.66
CA ASP A 24 15.64 16.30 -13.57
C ASP A 24 16.00 17.61 -12.88
N LYS A 25 16.48 18.56 -13.68
CA LYS A 25 16.81 19.90 -13.20
C LYS A 25 15.59 20.62 -12.61
N GLY A 26 14.42 20.55 -13.27
CA GLY A 26 13.23 21.26 -12.83
C GLY A 26 12.72 20.82 -11.46
N PHE A 27 12.64 19.52 -11.22
CA PHE A 27 12.22 18.96 -9.92
C PHE A 27 13.29 19.18 -8.84
N GLU A 28 14.58 19.08 -9.17
CA GLU A 28 15.68 19.40 -8.25
C GLU A 28 15.68 20.87 -7.82
N ASP A 29 15.61 21.79 -8.78
CA ASP A 29 15.60 23.24 -8.53
C ASP A 29 14.37 23.62 -7.68
N PHE A 30 13.22 22.99 -7.93
CA PHE A 30 12.02 23.23 -7.13
C PHE A 30 12.15 22.68 -5.70
N SER A 31 12.69 21.47 -5.52
CA SER A 31 12.99 20.91 -4.19
C SER A 31 13.90 21.83 -3.37
N GLN A 32 14.98 22.32 -3.98
CA GLN A 32 15.89 23.28 -3.34
C GLN A 32 15.19 24.59 -3.00
N THR A 33 14.38 25.13 -3.92
CA THR A 33 13.63 26.37 -3.73
C THR A 33 12.60 26.24 -2.61
N LEU A 34 11.92 25.09 -2.48
CA LEU A 34 11.01 24.80 -1.36
C LEU A 34 11.78 24.84 -0.04
N ASN A 35 12.92 24.16 0.05
CA ASN A 35 13.74 24.11 1.27
C ASN A 35 14.26 25.51 1.67
N GLN A 36 14.69 26.32 0.70
CA GLN A 36 15.14 27.70 0.93
C GLN A 36 14.07 28.62 1.52
N THR A 37 12.78 28.27 1.42
CA THR A 37 11.72 29.04 2.09
C THR A 37 11.73 28.92 3.61
N GLY A 38 12.41 27.90 4.17
CA GLY A 38 12.44 27.61 5.60
C GLY A 38 11.14 26.98 6.15
N ARG A 39 10.11 26.79 5.33
CA ARG A 39 8.87 26.10 5.70
C ARG A 39 8.93 24.63 5.27
N ALA A 40 8.67 23.72 6.20
CA ALA A 40 8.51 22.31 5.89
C ALA A 40 7.23 22.10 5.05
N MET A 41 7.38 21.54 3.85
CA MET A 41 6.30 21.22 2.94
C MET A 41 6.54 19.82 2.35
N VAL A 42 5.51 18.98 2.34
CA VAL A 42 5.56 17.68 1.66
C VAL A 42 5.64 17.91 0.17
N TYR A 43 6.65 17.35 -0.48
CA TYR A 43 6.82 17.45 -1.93
C TYR A 43 6.41 16.17 -2.65
N SER A 44 5.31 16.27 -3.42
CA SER A 44 4.80 15.19 -4.28
C SER A 44 5.19 15.45 -5.74
N CYS A 45 5.87 14.49 -6.35
CA CYS A 45 6.49 14.62 -7.66
C CYS A 45 5.85 13.71 -8.70
N SER A 46 5.33 14.26 -9.80
CA SER A 46 4.97 13.45 -10.97
C SER A 46 6.18 13.06 -11.85
N TRP A 47 7.40 13.34 -11.40
CA TRP A 47 8.64 13.18 -12.15
C TRP A 47 8.84 11.80 -12.80
N PRO A 48 8.87 10.68 -12.07
CA PRO A 48 9.12 9.37 -12.68
C PRO A 48 8.03 8.95 -13.65
N TYR A 49 6.78 9.39 -13.46
CA TYR A 49 5.68 9.10 -14.39
C TYR A 49 6.02 9.55 -15.82
N TYR A 50 6.45 10.79 -16.01
CA TYR A 50 6.75 11.31 -17.35
C TYR A 50 7.98 10.63 -17.96
N GLN A 51 9.00 10.32 -17.16
CA GLN A 51 10.18 9.59 -17.64
C GLN A 51 9.80 8.19 -18.13
N LEU A 52 9.06 7.43 -17.33
CA LEU A 52 8.64 6.07 -17.65
C LEU A 52 7.67 6.02 -18.84
N HIS A 53 6.60 6.83 -18.78
CA HIS A 53 5.42 6.64 -19.64
C HIS A 53 5.39 7.58 -20.85
N THR A 54 6.12 8.70 -20.84
CA THR A 54 6.18 9.63 -21.99
C THR A 54 7.44 9.46 -22.83
N SER A 55 8.54 8.98 -22.25
CA SER A 55 9.83 8.88 -22.97
C SER A 55 10.62 7.60 -22.73
N GLN A 56 10.08 6.64 -21.96
CA GLN A 56 10.71 5.34 -21.70
C GLN A 56 12.15 5.46 -21.15
N VAL A 57 12.40 6.53 -20.40
CA VAL A 57 13.67 6.77 -19.70
C VAL A 57 13.58 6.12 -18.33
N ILE A 58 14.62 5.38 -17.96
CA ILE A 58 14.74 4.80 -16.62
C ILE A 58 15.01 5.94 -15.62
N PRO A 59 14.12 6.19 -14.64
CA PRO A 59 14.33 7.27 -13.67
C PRO A 59 15.55 7.04 -12.79
N ASN A 60 16.20 8.11 -12.38
CA ASN A 60 17.19 8.06 -11.31
C ASN A 60 16.47 8.03 -9.94
N TRP A 61 16.06 6.82 -9.51
CA TRP A 61 15.29 6.63 -8.28
C TRP A 61 15.97 7.15 -7.01
N ASN A 62 17.30 7.08 -6.94
CA ASN A 62 18.05 7.62 -5.81
C ASN A 62 17.93 9.14 -5.72
N LEU A 63 18.01 9.81 -6.88
CA LEU A 63 17.85 11.26 -6.95
C LEU A 63 16.40 11.66 -6.62
N ILE A 64 15.42 10.98 -7.19
CA ILE A 64 14.00 11.24 -6.90
C ILE A 64 13.72 11.07 -5.40
N ALA A 65 14.22 10.01 -4.79
CA ALA A 65 14.03 9.74 -3.37
C ALA A 65 14.78 10.73 -2.45
N ASP A 66 15.86 11.36 -2.92
CA ASP A 66 16.55 12.43 -2.20
C ASP A 66 15.77 13.76 -2.26
N LYS A 67 15.07 14.01 -3.36
CA LYS A 67 14.41 15.30 -3.62
C LYS A 67 12.93 15.35 -3.29
N CYS A 68 12.23 14.22 -3.35
CA CYS A 68 10.78 14.12 -3.24
C CYS A 68 10.37 13.29 -2.01
N ASN A 69 9.29 13.69 -1.36
CA ASN A 69 8.70 12.86 -0.30
C ASN A 69 7.83 11.75 -0.85
N ILE A 70 7.16 12.01 -1.97
CA ILE A 70 6.20 11.12 -2.60
C ILE A 70 6.37 11.25 -4.12
N TRP A 71 6.27 10.16 -4.88
CA TRP A 71 6.38 10.24 -6.35
C TRP A 71 5.43 9.28 -7.09
N ARG A 72 4.76 9.82 -8.11
CA ARG A 72 3.80 9.09 -8.96
C ARG A 72 4.54 8.15 -9.93
N THR A 73 4.26 6.86 -9.85
CA THR A 73 4.94 5.83 -10.67
C THR A 73 4.13 5.36 -11.87
N TYR A 74 2.80 5.47 -11.83
CA TYR A 74 1.90 4.93 -12.85
C TYR A 74 0.87 5.94 -13.36
N HIS A 75 0.00 5.51 -14.27
CA HIS A 75 -1.08 6.31 -14.86
C HIS A 75 -2.06 6.86 -13.82
N ASP A 76 -2.80 7.89 -14.22
CA ASP A 76 -3.91 8.42 -13.43
C ASP A 76 -4.94 7.32 -13.21
N ILE A 77 -5.37 7.17 -11.97
CA ILE A 77 -6.31 6.13 -11.59
C ILE A 77 -7.74 6.59 -11.83
N HIS A 78 -8.55 5.73 -12.46
CA HIS A 78 -9.98 5.95 -12.59
C HIS A 78 -10.76 4.95 -11.74
N THR A 79 -11.99 5.32 -11.41
CA THR A 79 -12.89 4.51 -10.58
C THR A 79 -13.47 3.32 -11.35
N ASN A 80 -12.63 2.39 -11.78
CA ASN A 80 -13.05 1.13 -12.39
C ASN A 80 -12.08 0.00 -12.00
N TRP A 81 -12.61 -1.21 -11.95
CA TRP A 81 -11.85 -2.38 -11.47
C TRP A 81 -10.63 -2.70 -12.32
N LYS A 82 -10.70 -2.47 -13.63
CA LYS A 82 -9.60 -2.75 -14.56
C LYS A 82 -8.38 -1.88 -14.26
N ASP A 83 -8.59 -0.59 -14.00
CA ASP A 83 -7.49 0.34 -13.70
C ASP A 83 -6.87 0.07 -12.33
N ILE A 84 -7.68 -0.35 -11.35
CA ILE A 84 -7.20 -0.80 -10.03
C ILE A 84 -6.28 -2.01 -10.21
N LEU A 85 -6.71 -3.04 -10.94
CA LEU A 85 -5.89 -4.22 -11.20
C LEU A 85 -4.64 -3.89 -12.01
N ALA A 86 -4.74 -3.06 -13.05
CA ALA A 86 -3.58 -2.65 -13.85
C ALA A 86 -2.54 -1.91 -13.01
N THR A 87 -2.97 -1.10 -12.04
CA THR A 87 -2.07 -0.42 -11.10
C THR A 87 -1.42 -1.41 -10.13
N ILE A 88 -2.20 -2.34 -9.58
CA ILE A 88 -1.70 -3.42 -8.71
C ILE A 88 -0.67 -4.28 -9.45
N ASP A 89 -0.93 -4.62 -10.71
CA ASP A 89 -0.02 -5.41 -11.54
C ASP A 89 1.26 -4.65 -11.84
N PHE A 90 1.16 -3.39 -12.27
CA PHE A 90 2.34 -2.57 -12.54
C PHE A 90 3.24 -2.42 -11.30
N VAL A 91 2.66 -2.16 -10.13
CA VAL A 91 3.42 -2.09 -8.87
C VAL A 91 4.02 -3.44 -8.51
N GLY A 92 3.25 -4.53 -8.66
CA GLY A 92 3.72 -5.89 -8.34
C GLY A 92 4.84 -6.38 -9.25
N ASP A 93 4.78 -6.08 -10.55
CA ASP A 93 5.79 -6.48 -11.54
C ASP A 93 7.09 -5.68 -11.39
N ASN A 94 7.01 -4.45 -10.86
CA ASN A 94 8.15 -3.55 -10.68
C ASN A 94 8.56 -3.38 -9.22
N GLN A 95 8.03 -4.20 -8.31
CA GLN A 95 8.21 -4.08 -6.86
C GLN A 95 9.68 -4.06 -6.42
N GLU A 96 10.54 -4.83 -7.11
CA GLU A 96 11.98 -4.89 -6.83
C GLU A 96 12.68 -3.55 -7.06
N ILE A 97 12.20 -2.74 -8.00
CA ILE A 97 12.75 -1.42 -8.30
C ILE A 97 12.12 -0.41 -7.36
N PHE A 98 10.80 -0.42 -7.25
CA PHE A 98 10.04 0.59 -6.51
C PHE A 98 10.31 0.53 -5.00
N ASN A 99 10.49 -0.66 -4.42
CA ASN A 99 10.63 -0.79 -2.98
C ASN A 99 12.03 -0.40 -2.46
N ARG A 100 13.06 -0.31 -3.32
CA ARG A 100 14.45 0.01 -2.91
C ARG A 100 14.60 1.38 -2.28
N ASN A 101 13.79 2.33 -2.74
CA ASN A 101 13.93 3.75 -2.38
C ASN A 101 12.86 4.21 -1.40
N VAL A 102 11.92 3.34 -1.02
CA VAL A 102 10.90 3.67 -0.01
C VAL A 102 11.49 3.62 1.39
N GLY A 103 11.05 4.55 2.23
CA GLY A 103 11.31 4.55 3.65
C GLY A 103 10.65 5.74 4.32
N PRO A 104 10.93 6.00 5.61
CA PRO A 104 10.36 7.14 6.31
C PRO A 104 10.59 8.46 5.55
N GLY A 105 9.51 9.12 5.15
CA GLY A 105 9.53 10.39 4.42
C GLY A 105 9.70 10.27 2.89
N ARG A 106 9.71 9.05 2.33
CA ARG A 106 9.96 8.77 0.89
C ARG A 106 9.07 7.61 0.43
N PHE A 107 8.05 7.85 -0.38
CA PHE A 107 7.03 6.85 -0.73
C PHE A 107 6.70 6.80 -2.22
N ASN A 108 6.43 5.60 -2.73
CA ASN A 108 5.79 5.43 -4.04
C ASN A 108 4.32 5.87 -3.97
N ASP A 109 3.84 6.52 -5.02
CA ASP A 109 2.46 6.93 -5.18
C ASP A 109 1.83 6.19 -6.37
N PRO A 110 0.99 5.17 -6.12
CA PRO A 110 0.17 4.53 -7.14
C PRO A 110 -1.11 5.32 -7.47
N ASP A 111 -1.17 6.61 -7.09
CA ASP A 111 -2.30 7.51 -7.22
C ASP A 111 -3.40 7.30 -6.16
N MET A 112 -4.47 8.08 -6.27
CA MET A 112 -5.48 8.30 -5.24
C MET A 112 -6.25 7.03 -4.82
N VAL A 113 -6.77 7.05 -3.60
CA VAL A 113 -7.79 6.11 -3.12
C VAL A 113 -9.15 6.56 -3.65
N CYS A 114 -9.71 5.80 -4.59
CA CYS A 114 -10.93 6.11 -5.36
C CYS A 114 -12.14 5.35 -4.84
N ILE A 115 -12.28 5.29 -3.52
CA ILE A 115 -13.40 4.63 -2.88
C ILE A 115 -14.65 5.49 -3.01
N GLN A 116 -15.67 4.95 -3.67
CA GLN A 116 -16.92 5.63 -3.99
C GLN A 116 -16.74 6.96 -4.76
N ALA A 117 -15.75 7.01 -5.65
CA ALA A 117 -15.45 8.18 -6.45
C ALA A 117 -16.32 8.22 -7.73
N PHE A 118 -17.50 8.84 -7.67
CA PHE A 118 -18.35 9.08 -8.84
C PHE A 118 -17.92 10.35 -9.58
N LEU A 119 -16.72 10.34 -10.18
CA LEU A 119 -16.17 11.54 -10.82
C LEU A 119 -16.72 11.78 -12.24
N LEU A 120 -17.38 10.79 -12.86
CA LEU A 120 -17.94 10.90 -14.21
C LEU A 120 -19.39 10.37 -14.22
N ILE A 121 -20.28 11.12 -14.87
CA ILE A 121 -21.67 10.71 -15.11
C ILE A 121 -21.66 9.40 -15.90
N GLY A 122 -22.28 8.34 -15.36
CA GLY A 122 -22.38 7.03 -16.00
C GLY A 122 -21.34 5.99 -15.57
N ASN A 123 -20.46 6.29 -14.60
CA ASN A 123 -19.59 5.29 -14.00
C ASN A 123 -20.24 4.68 -12.75
N GLU A 124 -20.30 3.35 -12.66
CA GLU A 124 -20.92 2.62 -11.53
C GLU A 124 -20.04 2.62 -10.26
N GLY A 125 -18.78 3.06 -10.38
CA GLY A 125 -17.83 3.11 -9.28
C GLY A 125 -17.27 1.72 -8.91
N LEU A 126 -16.50 1.66 -7.83
CA LEU A 126 -16.01 0.39 -7.29
C LEU A 126 -17.07 -0.25 -6.39
N THR A 127 -17.21 -1.58 -6.46
CA THR A 127 -18.01 -2.32 -5.48
C THR A 127 -17.37 -2.22 -4.08
N VAL A 128 -18.09 -2.64 -3.04
CA VAL A 128 -17.56 -2.69 -1.66
C VAL A 128 -16.33 -3.58 -1.58
N ASP A 129 -16.37 -4.75 -2.22
CA ASP A 129 -15.25 -5.69 -2.22
C ASP A 129 -14.04 -5.15 -3.00
N GLN A 130 -14.26 -4.51 -4.15
CA GLN A 130 -13.20 -3.84 -4.90
C GLN A 130 -12.60 -2.67 -4.12
N SER A 131 -13.41 -1.94 -3.35
CA SER A 131 -12.96 -0.85 -2.49
C SER A 131 -12.10 -1.37 -1.33
N ARG A 132 -12.47 -2.53 -0.75
CA ARG A 132 -11.62 -3.23 0.24
C ARG A 132 -10.29 -3.65 -0.38
N VAL A 133 -10.30 -4.15 -1.63
CA VAL A 133 -9.05 -4.49 -2.34
C VAL A 133 -8.15 -3.27 -2.47
N GLN A 134 -8.67 -2.12 -2.93
CA GLN A 134 -7.87 -0.90 -3.08
C GLN A 134 -7.28 -0.48 -1.73
N MET A 135 -8.10 -0.36 -0.68
CA MET A 135 -7.64 0.03 0.66
C MET A 135 -6.60 -0.94 1.21
N GLY A 136 -6.84 -2.25 1.06
CA GLY A 136 -5.96 -3.30 1.56
C GLY A 136 -4.61 -3.31 0.84
N ILE A 137 -4.60 -3.25 -0.50
CA ILE A 137 -3.35 -3.26 -1.27
C ILE A 137 -2.57 -1.95 -1.12
N TRP A 138 -3.22 -0.78 -1.12
CA TRP A 138 -2.54 0.50 -0.81
C TRP A 138 -1.92 0.47 0.57
N SER A 139 -2.58 -0.18 1.54
CA SER A 139 -2.03 -0.41 2.87
C SER A 139 -0.86 -1.38 2.86
N ILE A 140 -0.85 -2.42 2.02
CA ILE A 140 0.27 -3.35 1.90
C ILE A 140 1.49 -2.70 1.24
N ILE A 141 1.33 -1.93 0.18
CA ILE A 141 2.44 -1.32 -0.57
C ILE A 141 2.95 -0.01 0.05
N ALA A 142 2.47 0.35 1.25
CA ALA A 142 2.81 1.59 1.96
C ALA A 142 2.53 2.87 1.14
N ALA A 143 1.44 2.88 0.37
CA ALA A 143 1.04 4.02 -0.44
C ALA A 143 0.43 5.15 0.42
N PRO A 144 0.53 6.42 -0.02
CA PRO A 144 -0.27 7.50 0.53
C PRO A 144 -1.77 7.21 0.41
N LEU A 145 -2.54 7.55 1.44
CA LEU A 145 -4.00 7.38 1.45
C LEU A 145 -4.70 8.73 1.18
N PHE A 146 -4.51 9.28 -0.02
CA PHE A 146 -5.24 10.47 -0.46
C PHE A 146 -6.60 10.09 -1.03
N MET A 147 -7.66 10.45 -0.31
CA MET A 147 -9.04 10.21 -0.75
C MET A 147 -9.46 11.20 -1.84
N SER A 148 -10.15 10.69 -2.87
CA SER A 148 -10.77 11.53 -3.91
C SER A 148 -12.25 11.16 -4.06
N ASN A 149 -13.09 11.62 -3.14
CA ASN A 149 -14.52 11.34 -3.09
C ASN A 149 -15.32 12.48 -2.46
N ASP A 150 -16.65 12.47 -2.62
CA ASP A 150 -17.53 13.43 -1.97
C ASP A 150 -17.88 12.98 -0.54
N LEU A 151 -17.14 13.51 0.44
CA LEU A 151 -17.32 13.20 1.86
C LEU A 151 -18.73 13.53 2.41
N ARG A 152 -19.50 14.38 1.72
CA ARG A 152 -20.87 14.75 2.13
C ARG A 152 -21.88 13.63 1.87
N HIS A 153 -21.58 12.74 0.92
CA HIS A 153 -22.50 11.73 0.40
C HIS A 153 -21.92 10.32 0.42
N ILE A 154 -20.93 10.07 1.29
CA ILE A 154 -20.30 8.76 1.40
C ILE A 154 -21.23 7.73 2.07
N GLY A 155 -21.36 6.55 1.46
CA GLY A 155 -22.09 5.41 1.99
C GLY A 155 -21.40 4.84 3.22
N ARG A 156 -22.18 4.23 4.11
CA ARG A 156 -21.66 3.74 5.40
C ARG A 156 -20.60 2.66 5.20
N GLU A 157 -20.86 1.69 4.32
CA GLU A 157 -19.93 0.61 4.01
C GLU A 157 -18.58 1.10 3.49
N PHE A 158 -18.56 2.16 2.68
CA PHE A 158 -17.33 2.76 2.15
C PHE A 158 -16.59 3.60 3.20
N LYS A 159 -17.34 4.30 4.04
CA LYS A 159 -16.80 5.04 5.19
C LYS A 159 -16.12 4.10 6.18
N ASP A 160 -16.72 2.95 6.46
CA ASP A 160 -16.17 1.97 7.40
C ASP A 160 -14.86 1.36 6.86
N ILE A 161 -14.71 1.20 5.55
CA ILE A 161 -13.44 0.82 4.91
C ILE A 161 -12.37 1.90 5.12
N LEU A 162 -12.69 3.15 4.82
CA LEU A 162 -11.74 4.28 4.92
C LEU A 162 -11.33 4.60 6.35
N LEU A 163 -12.19 4.33 7.34
CA LEU A 163 -11.95 4.59 8.76
C LEU A 163 -11.49 3.35 9.53
N ASN A 164 -11.25 2.22 8.85
CA ASN A 164 -10.78 1.00 9.49
C ASN A 164 -9.40 1.22 10.11
N ARG A 165 -9.37 1.34 11.44
CA ARG A 165 -8.15 1.65 12.21
C ARG A 165 -7.09 0.57 12.10
N ASP A 166 -7.49 -0.69 11.94
CA ASP A 166 -6.54 -1.80 11.85
C ASP A 166 -5.84 -1.79 10.50
N VAL A 167 -6.57 -1.53 9.41
CA VAL A 167 -6.01 -1.39 8.06
C VAL A 167 -5.15 -0.13 7.95
N ILE A 168 -5.60 1.01 8.51
CA ILE A 168 -4.77 2.22 8.64
C ILE A 168 -3.51 1.93 9.45
N GLY A 169 -3.60 1.12 10.50
CA GLY A 169 -2.46 0.71 11.31
C GLY A 169 -1.41 -0.07 10.51
N VAL A 170 -1.83 -0.91 9.56
CA VAL A 170 -0.91 -1.55 8.60
C VAL A 170 -0.28 -0.51 7.69
N ASN A 171 -1.06 0.41 7.11
CA ASN A 171 -0.55 1.45 6.22
C ASN A 171 0.53 2.31 6.92
N GLN A 172 0.21 2.80 8.12
CA GLN A 172 1.00 3.72 8.94
C GLN A 172 2.10 3.04 9.77
N ASP A 173 2.41 1.76 9.50
CA ASP A 173 3.48 1.06 10.19
C ASP A 173 4.82 1.82 10.10
N ARG A 174 5.48 2.01 11.25
CA ARG A 174 6.65 2.88 11.39
C ARG A 174 7.90 2.36 10.69
N MET A 175 7.94 1.08 10.32
CA MET A 175 9.06 0.55 9.53
C MET A 175 9.07 1.11 8.12
N ALA A 176 7.92 1.60 7.62
CA ALA A 176 7.76 2.15 6.27
C ALA A 176 8.37 1.23 5.18
N ARG A 177 8.33 -0.09 5.39
CA ARG A 177 8.73 -1.11 4.43
C ARG A 177 7.49 -1.51 3.62
N PRO A 178 7.45 -1.29 2.30
CA PRO A 178 6.39 -1.80 1.45
C PRO A 178 6.34 -3.32 1.49
N GLY A 179 5.14 -3.86 1.26
CA GLY A 179 4.97 -5.27 1.00
C GLY A 179 5.35 -5.66 -0.42
N VAL A 180 5.41 -6.97 -0.62
CA VAL A 180 5.73 -7.61 -1.90
C VAL A 180 4.65 -8.62 -2.27
N ARG A 181 4.38 -8.74 -3.57
CA ARG A 181 3.57 -9.80 -4.17
C ARG A 181 4.42 -11.08 -4.16
N VAL A 182 4.02 -12.03 -3.31
CA VAL A 182 4.71 -13.32 -3.12
C VAL A 182 4.11 -14.42 -4.01
N PHE A 183 2.88 -14.23 -4.48
CA PHE A 183 2.24 -15.11 -5.44
C PHE A 183 1.35 -14.30 -6.39
N HIS A 184 1.36 -14.69 -7.67
CA HIS A 184 0.54 -14.08 -8.71
C HIS A 184 0.15 -15.13 -9.75
N ASN A 185 -1.13 -15.15 -10.11
CA ASN A 185 -1.62 -15.75 -11.35
C ASN A 185 -2.87 -15.00 -11.84
N GLU A 186 -3.52 -15.50 -12.89
CA GLU A 186 -4.73 -14.88 -13.46
C GLU A 186 -5.91 -14.74 -12.47
N THR A 187 -5.91 -15.51 -11.39
CA THR A 187 -7.05 -15.65 -10.46
C THR A 187 -6.80 -15.12 -9.05
N LEU A 188 -5.55 -15.09 -8.59
CA LEU A 188 -5.20 -14.88 -7.19
C LEU A 188 -3.88 -14.11 -7.09
N ASP A 189 -3.87 -13.09 -6.23
CA ASP A 189 -2.65 -12.51 -5.70
C ASP A 189 -2.51 -12.80 -4.21
N ILE A 190 -1.28 -13.06 -3.78
CA ILE A 190 -0.92 -13.06 -2.36
C ILE A 190 0.19 -12.04 -2.15
N TRP A 191 -0.04 -11.14 -1.19
CA TRP A 191 0.93 -10.11 -0.83
C TRP A 191 1.32 -10.22 0.65
N LEU A 192 2.55 -9.83 0.94
CA LEU A 192 3.13 -9.88 2.27
C LEU A 192 3.84 -8.57 2.59
N ARG A 193 3.43 -7.88 3.65
CA ARG A 193 4.11 -6.69 4.17
C ARG A 193 4.73 -6.99 5.54
N PRO A 194 6.05 -6.82 5.74
CA PRO A 194 6.62 -6.84 7.08
C PRO A 194 6.17 -5.62 7.87
N ILE A 195 5.71 -5.83 9.10
CA ILE A 195 5.21 -4.80 10.02
C ILE A 195 5.73 -5.05 11.44
N LEU A 196 5.57 -4.07 12.32
CA LEU A 196 5.86 -4.22 13.74
C LEU A 196 4.82 -5.11 14.45
N PRO A 197 5.21 -5.77 15.55
CA PRO A 197 6.56 -5.80 16.12
C PRO A 197 7.56 -6.66 15.32
N GLU A 198 8.83 -6.27 15.38
CA GLU A 198 9.99 -7.04 14.93
C GLU A 198 10.90 -7.31 16.14
N ARG A 199 11.36 -8.55 16.31
CA ARG A 199 12.31 -8.95 17.35
C ARG A 199 13.55 -9.51 16.67
N LYS A 200 14.71 -8.95 17.03
CA LYS A 200 16.00 -9.51 16.63
C LYS A 200 16.49 -10.44 17.72
N ASP A 201 16.76 -11.69 17.38
CA ASP A 201 17.37 -12.68 18.27
C ASP A 201 18.55 -13.36 17.58
N THR A 202 19.36 -14.08 18.34
CA THR A 202 20.49 -14.89 17.88
C THR A 202 20.10 -15.97 16.87
N THR A 203 18.81 -16.34 16.80
CA THR A 203 18.25 -17.30 15.85
C THR A 203 17.74 -16.67 14.55
N GLY A 204 17.80 -15.34 14.42
CA GLY A 204 17.33 -14.59 13.26
C GLY A 204 16.30 -13.50 13.60
N ASP A 205 15.98 -12.68 12.60
CA ASP A 205 14.97 -11.63 12.71
C ASP A 205 13.57 -12.27 12.67
N GLN A 206 12.78 -12.03 13.71
CA GLN A 206 11.36 -12.38 13.80
C GLN A 206 10.57 -11.12 13.47
N THR A 207 9.73 -11.16 12.44
CA THR A 207 8.93 -10.00 12.02
C THR A 207 7.46 -10.39 12.00
N SER A 208 6.58 -9.46 12.37
CA SER A 208 5.13 -9.59 12.16
C SER A 208 4.79 -9.25 10.71
N TYR A 209 3.67 -9.73 10.20
CA TYR A 209 3.31 -9.52 8.80
C TYR A 209 1.85 -9.11 8.64
N ALA A 210 1.58 -8.27 7.64
CA ALA A 210 0.26 -8.19 7.04
C ALA A 210 0.23 -9.07 5.78
N VAL A 211 -0.78 -9.93 5.67
CA VAL A 211 -0.94 -10.89 4.57
C VAL A 211 -2.24 -10.59 3.84
N ALA A 212 -2.18 -10.30 2.54
CA ALA A 212 -3.37 -10.03 1.74
C ALA A 212 -3.57 -11.13 0.69
N PHE A 213 -4.78 -11.67 0.62
CA PHE A 213 -5.21 -12.57 -0.44
C PHE A 213 -6.27 -11.86 -1.28
N VAL A 214 -6.00 -11.65 -2.57
CA VAL A 214 -6.88 -10.93 -3.49
C VAL A 214 -7.42 -11.88 -4.54
N ASN A 215 -8.74 -11.99 -4.61
CA ASN A 215 -9.42 -12.75 -5.66
C ASN A 215 -9.63 -11.84 -6.88
N ARG A 216 -8.94 -12.16 -7.97
CA ARG A 216 -8.99 -11.41 -9.24
C ARG A 216 -10.17 -11.82 -10.12
N ARG A 217 -10.82 -12.95 -9.83
CA ARG A 217 -11.98 -13.44 -10.58
C ARG A 217 -13.19 -12.54 -10.35
N THR A 218 -13.99 -12.41 -11.38
CA THR A 218 -15.26 -11.65 -11.36
C THR A 218 -16.48 -12.54 -11.22
N ASP A 219 -16.34 -13.86 -11.38
CA ASP A 219 -17.45 -14.81 -11.50
C ASP A 219 -17.79 -15.53 -10.18
N SER A 220 -16.80 -15.82 -9.33
CA SER A 220 -17.01 -16.62 -8.13
C SER A 220 -15.96 -16.40 -7.04
N ALA A 221 -16.31 -16.80 -5.82
CA ALA A 221 -15.40 -16.86 -4.70
C ALA A 221 -14.34 -17.96 -4.89
N ILE A 222 -13.15 -17.74 -4.33
CA ILE A 222 -12.08 -18.75 -4.27
C ILE A 222 -11.91 -19.18 -2.82
N SER A 223 -11.76 -20.48 -2.59
CA SER A 223 -11.30 -21.04 -1.31
C SER A 223 -9.94 -21.69 -1.52
N ILE A 224 -8.95 -21.28 -0.72
CA ILE A 224 -7.61 -21.85 -0.73
C ILE A 224 -7.18 -22.22 0.69
N GLY A 225 -6.26 -23.17 0.78
CA GLY A 225 -5.48 -23.45 1.98
C GLY A 225 -4.01 -23.20 1.66
N VAL A 226 -3.31 -22.49 2.53
CA VAL A 226 -1.89 -22.18 2.36
C VAL A 226 -1.16 -22.46 3.67
N ARG A 227 -0.08 -23.24 3.63
CA ARG A 227 0.76 -23.42 4.82
C ARG A 227 1.58 -22.17 5.09
N LEU A 228 1.64 -21.75 6.34
CA LEU A 228 2.30 -20.50 6.70
C LEU A 228 3.80 -20.47 6.35
N GLN A 229 4.49 -21.61 6.44
CA GLN A 229 5.87 -21.73 6.01
C GLN A 229 6.08 -21.49 4.50
N GLU A 230 5.07 -21.75 3.66
CA GLU A 230 5.15 -21.51 2.20
C GLU A 230 5.13 -20.01 1.88
N LEU A 231 4.56 -19.21 2.78
CA LEU A 231 4.62 -17.74 2.74
C LEU A 231 5.86 -17.17 3.45
N GLY A 232 6.72 -18.03 4.02
CA GLY A 232 7.89 -17.62 4.80
C GLY A 232 7.61 -17.28 6.27
N LEU A 233 6.40 -17.52 6.77
CA LEU A 233 6.03 -17.31 8.17
C LEU A 233 6.44 -18.53 8.99
N LYS A 234 7.55 -18.42 9.72
CA LYS A 234 8.20 -19.55 10.41
C LYS A 234 7.94 -19.62 11.92
N TYR A 235 7.47 -18.52 12.51
CA TYR A 235 7.27 -18.41 13.96
C TYR A 235 5.81 -18.66 14.33
N LYS A 236 5.52 -18.51 15.63
CA LYS A 236 4.15 -18.50 16.14
C LYS A 236 3.56 -17.10 16.00
N TYR A 237 2.39 -17.01 15.36
CA TYR A 237 1.70 -15.77 15.10
C TYR A 237 0.26 -15.84 15.60
N LEU A 238 -0.23 -14.72 16.12
CA LEU A 238 -1.65 -14.45 16.29
C LEU A 238 -2.17 -13.82 15.00
N PHE A 239 -2.93 -14.59 14.24
CA PHE A 239 -3.60 -14.10 13.05
C PHE A 239 -4.89 -13.36 13.44
N ARG A 240 -5.27 -12.35 12.67
CA ARG A 240 -6.56 -11.67 12.77
C ARG A 240 -6.97 -11.11 11.41
N ASP A 241 -8.20 -11.34 10.98
CA ASP A 241 -8.77 -10.69 9.79
C ASP A 241 -9.09 -9.22 10.10
N LEU A 242 -8.65 -8.31 9.24
CA LEU A 242 -8.80 -6.87 9.42
C LEU A 242 -10.08 -6.30 8.81
N PHE A 243 -10.81 -7.05 7.98
CA PHE A 243 -12.10 -6.63 7.41
C PHE A 243 -13.30 -7.35 8.03
N ASP A 244 -13.11 -8.42 8.79
CA ASP A 244 -14.17 -9.13 9.53
C ASP A 244 -14.32 -8.61 10.97
N THR A 245 -14.62 -7.32 11.13
CA THR A 245 -14.78 -6.70 12.45
C THR A 245 -16.21 -6.74 12.99
N GLU A 246 -17.22 -6.98 12.14
CA GLU A 246 -18.64 -6.88 12.52
C GLU A 246 -19.29 -8.22 12.88
N ASN A 247 -18.83 -9.33 12.28
CA ASN A 247 -19.47 -10.63 12.46
C ASN A 247 -18.68 -11.58 13.38
N ASN A 248 -17.46 -11.22 13.80
CA ASN A 248 -16.58 -12.05 14.64
C ASN A 248 -16.46 -13.50 14.13
N VAL A 249 -16.57 -13.73 12.81
CA VAL A 249 -16.48 -15.08 12.24
C VAL A 249 -15.04 -15.59 12.39
N TRP A 250 -14.09 -14.68 12.47
CA TRP A 250 -12.67 -14.96 12.61
C TRP A 250 -12.11 -14.48 13.96
N GLU A 251 -12.26 -15.29 15.00
CA GLU A 251 -11.50 -15.09 16.25
C GLU A 251 -9.99 -15.18 15.98
N PRO A 252 -9.16 -14.37 16.66
CA PRO A 252 -7.71 -14.46 16.50
C PRO A 252 -7.19 -15.86 16.78
N LYS A 253 -6.43 -16.44 15.85
CA LYS A 253 -5.90 -17.80 15.95
C LYS A 253 -4.39 -17.78 16.07
N ALA A 254 -3.89 -18.47 17.09
CA ALA A 254 -2.48 -18.78 17.21
C ALA A 254 -2.13 -19.87 16.19
N MET A 255 -1.19 -19.59 15.29
CA MET A 255 -0.76 -20.49 14.24
C MET A 255 0.77 -20.48 14.13
N THR A 256 1.34 -21.58 13.67
CA THR A 256 2.77 -21.84 13.46
C THR A 256 3.04 -22.16 12.01
N GLY A 257 4.32 -22.22 11.60
CA GLY A 257 4.70 -22.47 10.20
C GLY A 257 4.09 -23.75 9.58
N THR A 258 3.80 -24.77 10.40
CA THR A 258 3.19 -26.03 9.95
C THR A 258 1.68 -25.96 9.76
N ASP A 259 1.03 -24.96 10.33
CA ASP A 259 -0.42 -24.79 10.24
C ASP A 259 -0.82 -24.24 8.86
N GLU A 260 -2.04 -24.55 8.45
CA GLU A 260 -2.62 -24.13 7.19
C GLU A 260 -3.70 -23.08 7.43
N ILE A 261 -3.59 -21.93 6.76
CA ILE A 261 -4.64 -20.91 6.76
C ILE A 261 -5.61 -21.20 5.63
N HIS A 262 -6.86 -21.47 5.98
CA HIS A 262 -7.95 -21.62 5.02
C HIS A 262 -8.67 -20.29 4.85
N VAL A 263 -8.72 -19.80 3.62
CA VAL A 263 -9.25 -18.48 3.28
C VAL A 263 -10.26 -18.61 2.14
N THR A 264 -11.48 -18.11 2.37
CA THR A 264 -12.49 -17.93 1.33
C THR A 264 -12.61 -16.45 0.99
N ILE A 265 -12.41 -16.11 -0.28
CA ILE A 265 -12.30 -14.74 -0.77
C ILE A 265 -13.42 -14.52 -1.80
N PRO A 266 -14.36 -13.57 -1.57
CA PRO A 266 -15.39 -13.19 -2.54
C PRO A 266 -14.80 -12.79 -3.89
N SER A 267 -15.57 -12.88 -4.98
CA SER A 267 -15.13 -12.38 -6.29
C SER A 267 -14.79 -10.88 -6.20
N THR A 268 -13.71 -10.47 -6.86
CA THR A 268 -13.17 -9.10 -6.77
C THR A 268 -12.89 -8.59 -5.35
N GLY A 269 -12.71 -9.52 -4.39
CA GLY A 269 -12.56 -9.22 -2.98
C GLY A 269 -11.15 -9.48 -2.44
N ILE A 270 -10.97 -9.10 -1.19
CA ILE A 270 -9.73 -9.31 -0.42
C ILE A 270 -10.04 -9.94 0.94
N ARG A 271 -9.08 -10.71 1.45
CA ARG A 271 -8.93 -11.02 2.87
C ARG A 271 -7.56 -10.50 3.31
N LEU A 272 -7.56 -9.61 4.30
CA LEU A 272 -6.35 -8.97 4.81
C LEU A 272 -6.17 -9.38 6.26
N PHE A 273 -5.08 -10.06 6.56
CA PHE A 273 -4.77 -10.55 7.89
C PHE A 273 -3.59 -9.80 8.48
N LYS A 274 -3.63 -9.57 9.78
CA LYS A 274 -2.44 -9.27 10.59
C LYS A 274 -1.97 -10.55 11.26
N ALA A 275 -0.77 -11.00 10.93
CA ALA A 275 -0.03 -12.08 11.60
C ALA A 275 0.96 -11.44 12.58
N GLU A 276 0.51 -11.19 13.80
CA GLU A 276 1.32 -10.57 14.86
C GLU A 276 2.13 -11.64 15.59
N LEU A 277 3.42 -11.40 15.85
CA LEU A 277 4.23 -12.35 16.62
C LEU A 277 3.65 -12.58 18.02
N ASP A 278 3.49 -13.85 18.40
CA ASP A 278 3.09 -14.20 19.77
C ASP A 278 4.30 -14.16 20.71
N ILE A 279 4.57 -12.96 21.24
CA ILE A 279 5.72 -12.68 22.12
C ILE A 279 5.48 -13.19 23.56
N SER A 280 4.27 -13.63 23.89
CA SER A 280 3.86 -13.96 25.27
C SER A 280 4.50 -15.23 25.86
N SER A 281 5.18 -16.05 25.04
CA SER A 281 5.59 -17.41 25.42
C SER A 281 7.09 -17.62 25.70
N GLN A 282 7.95 -16.58 25.66
CA GLN A 282 9.41 -16.77 25.81
C GLN A 282 10.09 -15.94 26.90
N SER A 283 9.35 -15.22 27.73
CA SER A 283 9.92 -14.45 28.85
C SER A 283 10.17 -15.28 30.13
N GLN A 284 9.84 -16.58 30.15
CA GLN A 284 10.03 -17.44 31.33
C GLN A 284 11.39 -18.13 31.44
N ASP A 285 12.22 -18.18 30.38
CA ASP A 285 13.52 -18.88 30.42
C ASP A 285 14.72 -17.99 30.77
N LYS A 286 14.50 -16.78 31.32
CA LYS A 286 15.58 -15.87 31.78
C LYS A 286 15.65 -15.69 33.30
N GLN A 287 15.10 -16.61 34.07
CA GLN A 287 15.36 -16.73 35.50
C GLN A 287 15.82 -18.15 35.83
N LEU A 288 17.13 -18.40 35.70
CA LEU A 288 17.90 -19.42 36.41
C LEU A 288 19.37 -19.01 36.42
#